data_AF-A0A2Z5PJF1-F1
#
_entry.id   AF-A0A2Z5PJF1-F1
#
_cell.length_a   1.000
_cell.length_b   1.000
_cell.length_c   1.000
_cell.angle_alpha   90.00
_cell.angle_beta   90.00
_cell.angle_gamma   90.00
#
_symmetry.space_group_name_H-M   'P 1'
#
loop_
_entity.id
_entity.type
_entity.pdbx_description
1 polymer ?
#
loop_
_entity_poly.entity_id
_entity_poly.type
_entity_poly.pdbx_seq_one_letter_code
_entity_poly.pdbx_strand_id
1 'polypeptide(L)'
;MKKICFLMAIVLILAISACISLPSEQITIKTGTLSVGVFKHAPPAVYEQNGELIGFEVELVSEIAKRMNLNVEFKEYMFSTLLNAVANNEIDCAISDISISPEREKIVSFTRAYSHTELVVLVRKESGIQTITDLNGKKNWRC
;
A
#
# COMPACT_ATOMS: atom_id res chain seq x y z
N MET A 1 57.17 -25.59 -12.81
CA MET A 1 56.65 -25.03 -11.54
C MET A 1 56.02 -23.65 -11.73
N LYS A 2 56.71 -22.64 -12.28
CA LYS A 2 56.15 -21.28 -12.49
C LYS A 2 54.87 -21.22 -13.36
N LYS A 3 54.77 -22.06 -14.41
CA LYS A 3 53.61 -22.13 -15.31
C LYS A 3 52.36 -22.78 -14.67
N ILE A 4 52.56 -23.68 -13.70
CA ILE A 4 51.48 -24.38 -12.98
C ILE A 4 50.88 -23.45 -11.92
N CYS A 5 51.71 -22.65 -11.25
CA CYS A 5 51.24 -21.59 -10.35
C CYS A 5 50.46 -20.50 -11.10
N PHE A 6 50.86 -20.17 -12.34
CA PHE A 6 50.16 -19.18 -13.17
C PHE A 6 48.78 -19.68 -13.64
N LEU A 7 48.67 -20.97 -13.99
CA LEU A 7 47.38 -21.58 -14.34
C LEU A 7 46.42 -21.67 -13.15
N MET A 8 46.92 -22.02 -11.96
CA MET A 8 46.11 -22.04 -10.73
C MET A 8 45.58 -20.65 -10.35
N ALA A 9 46.37 -19.59 -10.55
CA ALA A 9 45.95 -18.23 -10.26
C ALA A 9 44.81 -17.75 -11.20
N ILE A 10 44.86 -18.13 -12.49
CA ILE A 10 43.81 -17.77 -13.46
C ILE A 10 42.49 -18.48 -13.17
N VAL A 11 42.55 -19.76 -12.77
CA VAL A 11 41.34 -20.53 -12.38
C VAL A 11 40.69 -19.94 -11.12
N LEU A 12 41.50 -19.44 -10.17
CA LEU A 12 41.00 -18.81 -8.96
C LEU A 12 40.33 -17.44 -9.24
N ILE A 13 40.84 -16.68 -10.21
CA ILE A 13 40.25 -15.40 -10.65
C ILE A 13 38.91 -15.62 -11.38
N LEU A 14 38.80 -16.66 -12.21
CA LEU A 14 37.56 -17.04 -12.88
C LEU A 14 36.47 -17.53 -11.91
N ALA A 15 36.86 -18.19 -10.81
CA ALA A 15 35.93 -18.63 -9.77
C ALA A 15 35.33 -17.48 -8.95
N ILE A 16 36.06 -16.35 -8.81
CA ILE A 16 35.58 -15.17 -8.07
C ILE A 16 34.59 -14.35 -8.90
N SER A 17 34.73 -14.33 -10.23
CA SER A 17 33.82 -13.62 -11.12
C SER A 17 32.42 -14.23 -11.21
N ALA A 18 32.23 -15.47 -10.77
CA ALA A 18 30.94 -16.18 -10.83
C ALA A 18 30.07 -15.98 -9.57
N CYS A 19 30.58 -15.33 -8.52
CA CYS A 19 29.89 -15.23 -7.21
C CYS A 19 29.66 -13.80 -6.71
N ILE A 20 29.66 -12.79 -7.59
CA ILE A 20 29.19 -11.44 -7.23
C ILE A 20 27.81 -11.21 -7.86
N SER A 21 26.87 -12.07 -7.50
CA SER A 21 25.44 -11.73 -7.57
C SER A 21 25.04 -11.41 -6.14
N LEU A 22 25.23 -10.15 -5.73
CA LEU A 22 24.61 -9.66 -4.50
C LEU A 22 23.10 -9.95 -4.65
N PRO A 23 22.45 -10.62 -3.67
CA PRO A 23 21.00 -10.73 -3.69
C PRO A 23 20.46 -9.31 -3.75
N SER A 24 19.76 -8.92 -4.82
CA SER A 24 19.06 -7.64 -4.80
C SER A 24 18.09 -7.73 -3.63
N GLU A 25 18.16 -6.78 -2.70
CA GLU A 25 17.22 -6.67 -1.60
C GLU A 25 15.80 -6.74 -2.20
N GLN A 26 15.05 -7.79 -1.86
CA GLN A 26 13.76 -8.04 -2.48
C GLN A 26 12.77 -7.03 -1.91
N ILE A 27 12.43 -6.01 -2.70
CA ILE A 27 11.60 -4.86 -2.29
C ILE A 27 10.11 -5.25 -2.12
N THR A 28 9.67 -6.31 -2.79
CA THR A 28 8.27 -6.77 -2.82
C THR A 28 8.14 -8.27 -2.53
N ILE A 29 7.01 -8.69 -1.94
CA ILE A 29 6.70 -10.10 -1.64
C ILE A 29 6.80 -10.97 -2.89
N LYS A 30 6.24 -10.50 -4.01
CA LYS A 30 6.41 -11.10 -5.34
C LYS A 30 7.34 -10.24 -6.17
N THR A 31 8.50 -10.78 -6.55
CA THR A 31 9.52 -10.05 -7.31
C THR A 31 8.93 -9.35 -8.53
N GLY A 32 9.18 -8.04 -8.66
CA GLY A 32 8.74 -7.24 -9.80
C GLY A 32 7.24 -6.85 -9.80
N THR A 33 6.50 -7.16 -8.73
CA THR A 33 5.09 -6.82 -8.57
C THR A 33 4.84 -6.21 -7.19
N LEU A 34 4.26 -5.01 -7.16
CA LEU A 34 3.69 -4.40 -5.96
C LEU A 34 2.23 -4.85 -5.82
N SER A 35 1.96 -5.70 -4.84
CA SER A 35 0.62 -6.16 -4.50
C SER A 35 -0.05 -5.20 -3.51
N VAL A 36 -1.22 -4.67 -3.89
CA VAL A 36 -1.85 -3.55 -3.21
C VAL A 36 -3.27 -3.93 -2.82
N GLY A 37 -3.53 -3.97 -1.52
CA GLY A 37 -4.88 -4.16 -0.99
C GLY A 37 -5.73 -2.92 -1.18
N VAL A 38 -6.98 -3.11 -1.61
CA VAL A 38 -7.96 -2.03 -1.81
C VAL A 38 -9.34 -2.37 -1.24
N PHE A 39 -10.05 -1.34 -0.78
CA PHE A 39 -11.47 -1.34 -0.46
C PHE A 39 -12.19 -0.37 -1.40
N LYS A 40 -12.97 -0.90 -2.34
CA LYS A 40 -13.49 -0.16 -3.52
C LYS A 40 -14.69 0.75 -3.25
N HIS A 41 -14.94 1.12 -2.00
CA HIS A 41 -16.08 1.95 -1.61
C HIS A 41 -15.64 3.18 -0.79
N ALA A 42 -14.46 3.72 -1.12
CA ALA A 42 -13.90 4.92 -0.52
C ALA A 42 -13.72 6.05 -1.57
N PRO A 43 -14.78 6.50 -2.26
CA PRO A 43 -14.64 7.64 -3.18
C PRO A 43 -14.30 8.92 -2.41
N PRO A 44 -13.44 9.81 -2.96
CA PRO A 44 -12.81 9.74 -4.28
C PRO A 44 -11.44 9.03 -4.29
N ALA A 45 -11.00 8.46 -3.17
CA ALA A 45 -9.67 7.85 -3.03
C ALA A 45 -9.53 6.55 -3.83
N VAL A 46 -10.44 5.60 -3.61
CA VAL A 46 -10.49 4.30 -4.30
C VAL A 46 -11.94 3.86 -4.46
N TYR A 47 -12.38 3.70 -5.70
CA TYR A 47 -13.74 3.27 -6.00
C TYR A 47 -13.84 2.59 -7.37
N GLU A 48 -14.89 1.80 -7.57
CA GLU A 48 -15.15 1.18 -8.86
C GLU A 48 -16.13 2.03 -9.68
N GLN A 49 -15.80 2.27 -10.94
CA GLN A 49 -16.69 2.88 -11.92
C GLN A 49 -16.64 2.07 -13.21
N ASN A 50 -17.81 1.62 -13.69
CA ASN A 50 -17.92 0.81 -14.91
C ASN A 50 -17.06 -0.47 -14.91
N GLY A 51 -16.82 -1.07 -13.74
CA GLY A 51 -15.98 -2.26 -13.58
C GLY A 51 -14.48 -1.97 -13.55
N GLU A 52 -14.07 -0.70 -13.61
CA GLU A 52 -12.69 -0.27 -13.48
C GLU A 52 -12.44 0.31 -12.08
N LEU A 53 -11.33 -0.12 -11.46
CA LEU A 53 -10.86 0.47 -10.21
C LEU A 53 -10.19 1.81 -10.50
N ILE A 54 -10.75 2.88 -9.97
CA ILE A 54 -10.29 4.25 -10.19
C ILE A 54 -10.18 5.03 -8.88
N GLY A 55 -9.59 6.20 -8.94
CA GLY A 55 -9.48 7.13 -7.82
C GLY A 55 -8.07 7.65 -7.63
N PHE A 56 -7.96 8.68 -6.79
CA PHE A 56 -6.70 9.38 -6.56
C PHE A 56 -5.57 8.44 -6.09
N GLU A 57 -5.86 7.52 -5.17
CA GLU A 57 -4.83 6.65 -4.61
C GLU A 57 -4.44 5.53 -5.58
N VAL A 58 -5.35 5.10 -6.47
CA VAL A 58 -5.07 4.15 -7.55
C VAL A 58 -4.05 4.74 -8.52
N GLU A 59 -4.26 5.99 -8.93
CA GLU A 59 -3.33 6.72 -9.81
C GLU A 59 -1.99 6.97 -9.12
N LEU A 60 -2.01 7.40 -7.84
CA LEU A 60 -0.83 7.65 -7.05
C LEU A 60 0.07 6.41 -6.94
N VAL A 61 -0.50 5.27 -6.56
CA VAL A 61 0.24 4.02 -6.40
C VAL A 61 0.74 3.49 -7.74
N SER A 62 -0.05 3.64 -8.81
CA SER A 62 0.37 3.26 -10.17
C SER A 62 1.59 4.05 -10.62
N GLU A 63 1.63 5.36 -10.38
CA GLU A 63 2.79 6.20 -10.71
C GLU A 63 4.01 5.88 -9.82
N ILE A 64 3.81 5.57 -8.53
CA ILE A 64 4.89 5.13 -7.63
C ILE A 64 5.52 3.84 -8.16
N ALA A 65 4.71 2.81 -8.45
CA ALA A 65 5.20 1.53 -8.93
C ALA A 65 5.92 1.67 -10.27
N LYS A 66 5.42 2.50 -11.18
CA LYS A 66 6.09 2.83 -12.45
C LYS A 66 7.48 3.41 -12.23
N ARG A 67 7.64 4.36 -11.30
CA ARG A 67 8.96 4.93 -10.95
C ARG A 67 9.91 3.91 -10.31
N MET A 68 9.36 2.92 -9.62
CA MET A 68 10.09 1.81 -9.05
C MET A 68 10.36 0.66 -10.04
N ASN A 69 9.89 0.78 -11.29
CA ASN A 69 9.96 -0.28 -12.29
C ASN A 69 9.28 -1.59 -11.83
N LEU A 70 8.12 -1.47 -11.18
CA LEU A 70 7.28 -2.56 -10.69
C LEU A 70 5.94 -2.59 -11.43
N ASN A 71 5.37 -3.79 -11.58
CA ASN A 71 3.96 -3.95 -11.95
C ASN A 71 3.07 -3.73 -10.72
N VAL A 72 1.81 -3.34 -10.91
CA VAL A 72 0.84 -3.24 -9.80
C VAL A 72 -0.22 -4.32 -9.92
N GLU A 73 -0.52 -4.98 -8.81
CA GLU A 73 -1.62 -5.93 -8.69
C GLU A 73 -2.55 -5.48 -7.57
N PHE A 74 -3.74 -4.98 -7.92
CA PHE A 74 -4.75 -4.59 -6.95
C PHE A 74 -5.57 -5.82 -6.51
N LYS A 75 -5.73 -5.98 -5.19
CA LYS A 75 -6.51 -7.06 -4.58
C LYS A 75 -7.56 -6.48 -3.66
N GLU A 76 -8.81 -6.93 -3.84
CA GLU A 76 -9.94 -6.43 -3.06
C GLU A 76 -10.03 -7.13 -1.70
N TYR A 77 -10.30 -6.35 -0.65
CA TYR A 77 -10.55 -6.82 0.71
C TYR A 77 -11.68 -6.04 1.35
N MET A 78 -12.23 -6.59 2.44
CA MET A 78 -13.02 -5.80 3.38
C MET A 78 -12.10 -4.80 4.10
N PHE A 79 -12.60 -3.58 4.37
CA PHE A 79 -11.82 -2.56 5.07
C PHE A 79 -11.27 -3.06 6.43
N SER A 80 -12.04 -3.88 7.15
CA SER A 80 -11.66 -4.45 8.45
C SER A 80 -10.50 -5.46 8.38
N THR A 81 -10.27 -6.09 7.22
CA THR A 81 -9.23 -7.11 7.04
C THR A 81 -7.98 -6.57 6.35
N LEU A 82 -8.07 -5.37 5.78
CA LEU A 82 -7.06 -4.78 4.89
C LEU A 82 -5.69 -4.64 5.55
N LEU A 83 -5.64 -4.09 6.77
CA LEU A 83 -4.37 -3.91 7.51
C LEU A 83 -3.77 -5.23 7.98
N ASN A 84 -4.61 -6.22 8.30
CA ASN A 84 -4.11 -7.54 8.70
C ASN A 84 -3.48 -8.28 7.52
N ALA A 85 -4.01 -8.12 6.31
CA ALA A 85 -3.41 -8.69 5.11
C ALA A 85 -1.99 -8.14 4.85
N VAL A 86 -1.76 -6.84 5.13
CA VAL A 86 -0.41 -6.26 5.11
C VAL A 86 0.46 -6.84 6.22
N ALA A 87 -0.04 -6.88 7.47
CA ALA A 87 0.72 -7.39 8.61
C ALA A 87 1.14 -8.86 8.47
N ASN A 88 0.34 -9.67 7.77
CA ASN A 88 0.62 -11.07 7.47
C ASN A 88 1.51 -11.28 6.24
N ASN A 89 1.98 -10.21 5.59
CA ASN A 89 2.73 -10.27 4.32
C ASN A 89 1.97 -10.99 3.19
N GLU A 90 0.64 -10.86 3.14
CA GLU A 90 -0.18 -11.35 2.01
C GLU A 90 -0.18 -10.36 0.84
N ILE A 91 0.01 -9.07 1.17
CA ILE A 91 0.11 -7.93 0.26
C ILE A 91 1.19 -6.97 0.75
N ASP A 92 1.80 -6.21 -0.17
CA ASP A 92 2.92 -5.31 0.12
C ASP A 92 2.46 -4.03 0.83
N CYS A 93 1.33 -3.48 0.41
CA CYS A 93 0.74 -2.30 1.03
C CYS A 93 -0.78 -2.22 0.83
N ALA A 94 -1.40 -1.26 1.49
CA ALA A 94 -2.83 -1.00 1.38
C ALA A 94 -3.09 0.50 1.17
N ILE A 95 -4.07 0.79 0.32
CA ILE A 95 -4.66 2.12 0.12
C ILE A 95 -6.18 1.98 0.28
N SER A 96 -6.90 3.09 0.52
CA SER A 96 -8.37 3.31 0.55
C SER A 96 -8.73 4.29 1.67
N ASP A 97 -8.15 5.49 1.64
CA ASP A 97 -8.35 6.57 2.62
C ASP A 97 -8.14 6.13 4.08
N ILE A 98 -7.02 5.44 4.31
CA ILE A 98 -6.71 4.85 5.61
C ILE A 98 -6.09 5.92 6.52
N SER A 99 -6.87 6.43 7.47
CA SER A 99 -6.36 7.36 8.47
C SER A 99 -5.28 6.72 9.36
N ILE A 100 -4.19 7.44 9.60
CA ILE A 100 -3.15 7.06 10.55
C ILE A 100 -3.70 7.22 11.97
N SER A 101 -3.53 6.19 12.81
CA SER A 101 -3.87 6.25 14.23
C SER A 101 -2.89 5.43 15.08
N PRO A 102 -2.71 5.75 16.37
CA PRO A 102 -1.81 5.00 17.25
C PRO A 102 -2.16 3.52 17.42
N GLU A 103 -3.43 3.16 17.18
CA GLU A 103 -3.86 1.77 17.20
C GLU A 103 -3.41 1.02 15.94
N ARG A 104 -3.57 1.65 14.77
CA ARG A 104 -3.17 1.06 13.48
C ARG A 104 -1.66 0.99 13.31
N GLU A 105 -0.92 1.96 13.84
CA GLU A 105 0.54 1.98 13.83
C GLU A 105 1.17 0.84 14.65
N LYS A 106 0.42 0.21 15.56
CA LYS A 106 0.87 -1.01 16.26
C LYS A 106 0.79 -2.26 15.38
N ILE A 107 0.03 -2.21 14.29
CA ILE A 107 -0.25 -3.34 13.40
C ILE A 107 0.64 -3.27 12.16
N VAL A 108 0.76 -2.09 11.56
CA VAL A 108 1.54 -1.85 10.34
C VAL A 108 2.30 -0.53 10.40
N SER A 109 3.34 -0.41 9.58
CA SER A 109 3.98 0.88 9.31
C SER A 109 3.18 1.70 8.30
N PHE A 110 3.18 3.02 8.45
CA PHE A 110 2.57 3.96 7.51
C PHE A 110 3.63 4.76 6.75
N THR A 111 3.27 5.21 5.55
CA THR A 111 4.04 6.24 4.85
C THR A 111 3.91 7.57 5.57
N ARG A 112 4.66 8.58 5.10
CA ARG A 112 4.28 9.96 5.39
C ARG A 112 2.86 10.20 4.89
N ALA A 113 2.05 10.93 5.68
CA ALA A 113 0.72 11.35 5.27
C ALA A 113 0.79 12.14 3.95
N TYR A 114 -0.10 11.80 3.02
CA TYR A 114 -0.22 12.46 1.71
C TYR A 114 -1.56 13.18 1.52
N SER A 115 -2.52 12.96 2.42
CA SER A 115 -3.80 13.65 2.48
C SER A 115 -4.17 13.97 3.93
N HIS A 116 -5.00 14.99 4.12
CA HIS A 116 -5.60 15.34 5.39
C HIS A 116 -7.11 15.51 5.18
N THR A 117 -7.89 14.84 6.01
CA THR A 117 -9.36 14.88 5.98
C THR A 117 -9.89 15.16 7.38
N GLU A 118 -11.08 15.76 7.44
CA GLU A 118 -11.79 16.02 8.68
C GLU A 118 -13.08 15.22 8.71
N LEU A 119 -13.43 14.70 9.89
CA LEU A 119 -14.72 14.06 10.09
C LEU A 119 -15.80 15.14 10.19
N VAL A 120 -16.80 15.07 9.31
CA VAL A 120 -17.92 16.00 9.27
C VAL A 120 -19.25 15.27 9.47
N VAL A 121 -20.24 15.98 9.98
CA VAL A 121 -21.62 15.48 10.08
C VAL A 121 -22.41 16.06 8.92
N LEU A 122 -22.86 15.19 8.02
CA LEU A 122 -23.76 15.57 6.94
C LEU A 122 -25.22 15.53 7.42
N VAL A 123 -25.92 16.65 7.26
CA VAL A 123 -27.34 16.76 7.62
C VAL A 123 -28.18 17.23 6.43
N ARG A 124 -29.46 16.87 6.42
CA ARG A 124 -30.42 17.44 5.48
C ARG A 124 -30.56 18.95 5.73
N LYS A 125 -30.74 19.72 4.67
CA LYS A 125 -30.89 21.19 4.76
C LYS A 125 -32.05 21.59 5.65
N GLU A 126 -33.13 20.82 5.62
CA GLU A 126 -34.35 20.99 6.38
C GLU A 126 -34.31 20.39 7.81
N SER A 127 -33.17 19.85 8.25
CA SER A 127 -33.07 19.15 9.54
C SER A 127 -33.11 20.07 10.77
N GLY A 128 -32.79 21.36 10.59
CA GLY A 128 -32.64 22.32 11.69
C GLY A 128 -31.41 22.10 12.57
N ILE A 129 -30.55 21.12 12.24
CA ILE A 129 -29.30 20.81 12.97
C ILE A 129 -28.21 21.76 12.51
N GLN A 130 -27.61 22.50 13.45
CA GLN A 130 -26.52 23.44 13.19
C GLN A 130 -25.24 23.11 13.97
N THR A 131 -25.38 22.43 15.10
CA THR A 131 -24.28 22.06 15.98
C THR A 131 -24.33 20.57 16.31
N ILE A 132 -23.21 20.03 16.80
CA ILE A 132 -23.15 18.62 17.23
C ILE A 132 -24.13 18.33 18.38
N THR A 133 -24.43 19.33 19.21
CA THR A 133 -25.36 19.22 20.34
C THR A 133 -26.79 18.99 19.88
N ASP A 134 -27.18 19.47 18.70
CA ASP A 134 -28.53 19.27 18.13
C ASP A 134 -28.79 17.81 17.73
N LEU A 135 -27.74 16.98 17.72
CA LEU A 135 -27.83 15.53 17.50
C LEU A 135 -28.33 14.77 18.73
N ASN A 136 -28.29 15.39 19.92
CA ASN A 136 -28.70 14.74 21.16
C ASN A 136 -30.16 14.24 21.08
N GLY A 137 -30.36 12.96 21.38
CA GLY A 137 -31.68 12.34 21.36
C GLY A 137 -32.24 12.02 19.95
N LYS A 138 -31.51 12.34 18.87
CA LYS A 138 -31.89 11.92 17.51
C LYS A 138 -31.53 10.45 17.33
N LYS A 139 -32.53 9.63 16.97
CA LYS A 139 -32.35 8.21 16.64
C LYS A 139 -32.29 8.04 15.11
N ASN A 140 -31.40 7.16 14.64
CA ASN A 140 -31.14 6.81 13.22
C ASN A 140 -30.05 7.63 12.49
N TRP A 141 -28.95 7.98 13.16
CA TRP A 141 -27.73 8.32 12.44
C TRP A 141 -27.16 7.06 11.77
N ARG A 142 -26.70 7.19 10.53
CA ARG A 142 -25.88 6.18 9.85
C ARG A 142 -24.59 6.88 9.44
N CYS A 143 -23.46 6.33 9.86
CA CYS A 143 -22.15 6.64 9.29
C CYS A 143 -22.03 6.00 7.90
#